data_AF-A0A433RQ47-F1
#
_entry.id   AF-A0A433RQ47-F1
#
_cell.length_a   1.000
_cell.length_b   1.000
_cell.length_c   1.000
_cell.angle_alpha   90.00
_cell.angle_beta   90.00
_cell.angle_gamma   90.00
#
_symmetry.space_group_name_H-M   'P 1'
#
loop_
_entity.id
_entity.type
_entity.pdbx_description
1 polymer ?
#
loop_
_entity_poly.entity_id
_entity_poly.type
_entity_poly.pdbx_seq_one_letter_code
_entity_poly.pdbx_strand_id
1 'polypeptide(L)'
;MTVNGLLQQYSEWVLEDRLRHATMVFCGYAKDMLEPIEQLLTYSFREQERQTWLDAFQTLRTNVAKLDHVADYDDEKYVHLIKQLRQEGASLRILNHIQREHQRFLDVMTKELLAPLYEPLERLASLADFDFEELQAIEVIRRFSYKPIEIIDQFDYFSESLSGTSIKAATLAQLTLLIAQLIEQLAHFNVYELDVLHKELDGEYMVSIGAMPCSLAPDVARHHVCKVFERGFYIKETNDVLREAKVMTVM
;
A
#
# COMPACT_ATOMS: atom_id res chain seq x y z
N MET A 1 18.20 25.53 -14.82
CA MET A 1 16.77 25.28 -14.50
C MET A 1 16.34 26.37 -13.53
N THR A 2 15.08 26.81 -13.51
CA THR A 2 14.67 27.77 -12.47
C THR A 2 14.75 27.11 -11.09
N VAL A 3 14.87 27.92 -10.02
CA VAL A 3 14.79 27.42 -8.64
C VAL A 3 13.53 26.59 -8.44
N ASN A 4 12.38 27.05 -8.93
CA ASN A 4 11.12 26.32 -8.83
C ASN A 4 11.17 24.95 -9.52
N GLY A 5 11.76 24.86 -10.73
CA GLY A 5 11.92 23.57 -11.41
C GLY A 5 12.82 22.59 -10.65
N LEU A 6 13.86 23.08 -9.98
CA LEU A 6 14.72 22.25 -9.14
C LEU A 6 14.01 21.80 -7.85
N LEU A 7 13.14 22.64 -7.29
CA LEU A 7 12.33 22.29 -6.13
C LEU A 7 11.26 21.24 -6.46
N GLN A 8 10.62 21.37 -7.62
CA GLN A 8 9.69 20.36 -8.13
C GLN A 8 10.42 19.02 -8.31
N GLN A 9 11.58 19.02 -8.98
CA GLN A 9 12.39 17.81 -9.14
C GLN A 9 12.78 17.18 -7.80
N TYR A 10 13.15 17.99 -6.80
CA TYR A 10 13.43 17.50 -5.45
C TYR A 10 12.20 16.82 -4.83
N SER A 11 11.03 17.46 -4.91
CA SER A 11 9.78 16.92 -4.39
C SER A 11 9.39 15.61 -5.05
N GLU A 12 9.55 15.49 -6.38
CA GLU A 12 9.28 14.25 -7.13
C GLU A 12 10.16 13.10 -6.62
N TRP A 13 11.47 13.35 -6.49
CA TRP A 13 12.40 12.35 -6.01
C TRP A 13 12.13 11.93 -4.57
N VAL A 14 11.83 12.88 -3.68
CA VAL A 14 11.49 12.57 -2.29
C VAL A 14 10.19 11.74 -2.22
N LEU A 15 9.18 12.10 -3.01
CA LEU A 15 7.94 11.33 -3.08
C LEU A 15 8.19 9.89 -3.55
N GLU A 16 8.92 9.73 -4.65
CA GLU A 16 9.29 8.43 -5.21
C GLU A 16 10.07 7.58 -4.19
N ASP A 17 11.14 8.12 -3.62
CA ASP A 17 12.00 7.37 -2.71
C ASP A 17 11.25 7.00 -1.41
N ARG A 18 10.35 7.86 -0.91
CA ARG A 18 9.49 7.55 0.23
C ARG A 18 8.50 6.42 -0.09
N LEU A 19 7.90 6.42 -1.28
CA LEU A 19 6.97 5.37 -1.69
C LEU A 19 7.69 4.02 -1.88
N ARG A 20 8.91 4.04 -2.42
CA ARG A 20 9.78 2.85 -2.50
C ARG A 20 10.12 2.32 -1.10
N HIS A 21 10.50 3.20 -0.19
CA HIS A 21 10.78 2.84 1.20
C HIS A 21 9.59 2.25 1.92
N ALA A 22 8.43 2.92 1.82
CA ALA A 22 7.20 2.42 2.42
C ALA A 22 6.83 1.03 1.88
N THR A 23 7.06 0.77 0.59
CA THR A 23 6.87 -0.55 -0.02
C THR A 23 7.82 -1.60 0.58
N MET A 24 9.08 -1.23 0.80
CA MET A 24 10.07 -2.10 1.43
C MET A 24 9.69 -2.42 2.89
N VAL A 25 9.36 -1.41 3.69
CA VAL A 25 8.92 -1.61 5.09
C VAL A 25 7.65 -2.47 5.15
N PHE A 26 6.71 -2.25 4.24
CA PHE A 26 5.52 -3.09 4.08
C PHE A 26 5.88 -4.56 3.79
N CYS A 27 6.82 -4.80 2.87
CA CYS A 27 7.28 -6.15 2.55
C CYS A 27 8.02 -6.80 3.74
N GLY A 28 8.85 -6.04 4.46
CA GLY A 28 9.51 -6.48 5.69
C GLY A 28 8.50 -6.92 6.74
N TYR A 29 7.50 -6.07 7.01
CA TYR A 29 6.41 -6.40 7.93
C TYR A 29 5.65 -7.67 7.52
N ALA A 30 5.31 -7.79 6.22
CA ALA A 30 4.66 -9.00 5.71
C ALA A 30 5.54 -10.24 5.95
N LYS A 31 6.85 -10.16 5.72
CA LYS A 31 7.80 -11.27 5.96
C LYS A 31 7.87 -11.70 7.42
N ASP A 32 7.96 -10.75 8.34
CA ASP A 32 8.03 -11.03 9.78
C ASP A 32 6.79 -11.79 10.26
N MET A 33 5.64 -11.51 9.64
CA MET A 33 4.37 -12.16 9.96
C MET A 33 4.19 -13.53 9.29
N LEU A 34 5.00 -13.89 8.28
CA LEU A 34 4.90 -15.19 7.63
C LEU A 34 5.37 -16.34 8.55
N GLU A 35 6.42 -16.16 9.34
CA GLU A 35 6.96 -17.23 10.19
C GLU A 35 5.96 -17.74 11.25
N PRO A 36 5.26 -16.88 12.02
CA PRO A 36 4.22 -17.33 12.94
C PRO A 36 3.07 -18.08 12.24
N ILE A 37 2.68 -17.65 11.04
CA ILE A 37 1.60 -18.29 10.27
C ILE A 37 2.03 -19.68 9.80
N GLU A 38 3.26 -19.84 9.33
CA GLU A 38 3.83 -21.14 8.95
C GLU A 38 3.80 -22.15 10.10
N GLN A 39 4.16 -21.69 11.30
CA GLN A 39 4.09 -22.52 12.52
C GLN A 39 2.64 -22.93 12.81
N LEU A 40 1.69 -21.99 12.74
CA LEU A 40 0.27 -22.31 12.98
C LEU A 40 -0.29 -23.30 11.95
N LEU A 41 0.06 -23.15 10.67
CA LEU A 41 -0.34 -24.07 9.60
C LEU A 41 0.19 -25.48 9.84
N THR A 42 1.44 -25.60 10.28
CA THR A 42 2.08 -26.89 10.62
C THR A 42 1.27 -27.67 11.66
N TYR A 43 0.64 -26.99 12.62
CA TYR A 43 -0.16 -27.61 13.68
C TYR A 43 -1.67 -27.61 13.42
N SER A 44 -2.11 -27.12 12.26
CA SER A 44 -3.53 -27.02 11.90
C SER A 44 -4.04 -28.19 11.06
N PHE A 45 -3.15 -28.91 10.36
CA PHE A 45 -3.52 -29.97 9.44
C PHE A 45 -2.90 -31.33 9.77
N ARG A 46 -3.58 -32.40 9.33
CA ARG A 46 -3.03 -33.76 9.30
C ARG A 46 -1.92 -33.84 8.26
N GLU A 47 -0.98 -34.76 8.44
CA GLU A 47 0.26 -34.87 7.66
C GLU A 47 0.04 -34.87 6.14
N GLN A 48 -1.03 -35.54 5.67
CA GLN A 48 -1.36 -35.68 4.25
C GLN A 48 -1.81 -34.38 3.57
N GLU A 49 -2.47 -33.46 4.30
CA GLU A 49 -2.93 -32.16 3.78
C GLU A 49 -1.95 -31.03 4.11
N ARG A 50 -1.14 -31.23 5.17
CA ARG A 50 -0.18 -30.24 5.67
C ARG A 50 0.85 -29.86 4.61
N GLN A 51 1.40 -30.84 3.90
CA GLN A 51 2.45 -30.55 2.91
C GLN A 51 1.92 -29.66 1.78
N THR A 52 0.71 -29.94 1.27
CA THR A 52 0.08 -29.13 0.23
C THR A 52 -0.08 -27.67 0.65
N TRP A 53 -0.54 -27.43 1.88
CA TRP A 53 -0.71 -26.07 2.39
C TRP A 53 0.61 -25.37 2.70
N LEU A 54 1.63 -26.10 3.17
CA LEU A 54 2.97 -25.56 3.35
C LEU A 54 3.60 -25.19 2.00
N ASP A 55 3.44 -26.00 0.95
CA ASP A 55 3.96 -25.70 -0.39
C ASP A 55 3.27 -24.45 -0.98
N ALA A 56 1.94 -24.33 -0.81
CA ALA A 56 1.19 -23.14 -1.19
C ALA A 56 1.68 -21.89 -0.43
N PHE A 57 1.92 -22.03 0.87
CA PHE A 57 2.43 -20.95 1.72
C PHE A 57 3.86 -20.54 1.33
N GLN A 58 4.72 -21.49 0.95
CA GLN A 58 6.06 -21.20 0.46
C GLN A 58 6.06 -20.45 -0.88
N THR A 59 5.04 -20.67 -1.71
CA THR A 59 4.82 -19.88 -2.94
C THR A 59 4.49 -18.42 -2.60
N LEU A 60 3.58 -18.19 -1.65
CA LEU A 60 3.27 -16.86 -1.12
C LEU A 60 4.52 -16.16 -0.57
N ARG A 61 5.30 -16.86 0.26
CA ARG A 61 6.56 -16.36 0.83
C ARG A 61 7.57 -15.97 -0.25
N THR A 62 7.69 -16.78 -1.30
CA THR A 62 8.57 -16.50 -2.44
C THR A 62 8.14 -15.24 -3.19
N ASN A 63 6.84 -15.02 -3.35
CA ASN A 63 6.32 -13.83 -4.01
C ASN A 63 6.59 -12.56 -3.19
N VAL A 64 6.36 -12.60 -1.88
CA VAL A 64 6.70 -11.49 -0.97
C VAL A 64 8.22 -11.20 -1.01
N ALA A 65 9.06 -12.23 -1.03
CA ALA A 65 10.51 -12.07 -1.09
C ALA A 65 11.01 -11.36 -2.36
N LYS A 66 10.40 -11.62 -3.53
CA LYS A 66 10.76 -10.96 -4.80
C LYS A 66 10.51 -9.45 -4.80
N LEU A 67 9.65 -8.96 -3.91
CA LEU A 67 9.24 -7.55 -3.85
C LEU A 67 10.15 -6.69 -2.95
N ASP A 68 11.06 -7.33 -2.21
CA ASP A 68 11.93 -6.69 -1.21
C ASP A 68 13.18 -5.98 -1.78
N HIS A 69 13.38 -6.02 -3.10
CA HIS A 69 14.61 -5.51 -3.74
C HIS A 69 14.43 -4.15 -4.46
N VAL A 70 13.62 -3.24 -3.91
CA VAL A 70 13.15 -2.05 -4.66
C VAL A 70 13.82 -0.72 -4.25
N ALA A 71 14.50 -0.64 -3.11
CA ALA A 71 15.02 0.62 -2.58
C ALA A 71 16.55 0.75 -2.71
N ASP A 72 17.05 0.97 -3.91
CA ASP A 72 18.37 1.58 -4.08
C ASP A 72 18.22 3.10 -3.93
N TYR A 73 18.72 3.61 -2.81
CA TYR A 73 18.72 5.04 -2.50
C TYR A 73 20.04 5.68 -2.93
N ASP A 74 19.96 6.67 -3.82
CA ASP A 74 21.10 7.45 -4.29
C ASP A 74 21.11 8.82 -3.60
N ASP A 75 21.99 9.00 -2.61
CA ASP A 75 22.16 10.29 -1.92
C ASP A 75 22.88 11.33 -2.78
N GLU A 76 23.70 10.89 -3.74
CA GLU A 76 24.53 11.78 -4.55
C GLU A 76 23.68 12.68 -5.44
N LYS A 77 22.54 12.18 -5.93
CA LYS A 77 21.58 12.97 -6.73
C LYS A 77 21.05 14.18 -5.95
N TYR A 78 20.75 14.02 -4.65
CA TYR A 78 20.25 15.10 -3.79
C TYR A 78 21.33 16.13 -3.48
N VAL A 79 22.55 15.67 -3.20
CA VAL A 79 23.70 16.56 -2.99
C VAL A 79 23.96 17.40 -4.26
N HIS A 80 23.85 16.80 -5.44
CA HIS A 80 23.98 17.51 -6.71
C HIS A 80 22.88 18.56 -6.90
N LEU A 81 21.62 18.19 -6.64
CA LEU A 81 20.48 19.10 -6.77
C LEU A 81 20.58 20.30 -5.81
N ILE A 82 21.00 20.09 -4.56
CA ILE A 82 21.20 21.17 -3.58
C ILE A 82 22.31 22.13 -4.03
N LYS A 83 23.38 21.62 -4.68
CA LYS A 83 24.43 22.47 -5.28
C LYS A 83 23.87 23.31 -6.42
N GLN A 84 23.04 22.73 -7.30
CA GLN A 84 22.38 23.47 -8.38
C GLN A 84 21.43 24.54 -7.85
N LEU A 85 20.63 24.25 -6.83
CA LEU A 85 19.75 25.24 -6.18
C LEU A 85 20.55 26.45 -5.69
N ARG A 86 21.73 26.22 -5.10
CA ARG A 86 22.61 27.30 -4.65
C ARG A 86 23.15 28.13 -5.83
N GLN A 87 23.51 27.48 -6.94
CA GLN A 87 24.03 28.15 -8.13
C GLN A 87 22.96 29.01 -8.81
N GLU A 88 21.71 28.56 -8.82
CA GLU A 88 20.55 29.26 -9.40
C GLU A 88 19.98 30.33 -8.45
N GLY A 89 20.62 30.58 -7.31
CA GLY A 89 20.27 31.69 -6.41
C GLY A 89 19.15 31.41 -5.41
N ALA A 90 18.88 30.14 -5.07
CA ALA A 90 17.93 29.80 -4.01
C ALA A 90 18.33 30.45 -2.68
N SER A 91 17.33 30.95 -1.94
CA SER A 91 17.58 31.62 -0.66
C SER A 91 18.17 30.66 0.39
N LEU A 92 18.95 31.19 1.33
CA LEU A 92 19.47 30.40 2.46
C LEU A 92 18.35 29.73 3.27
N ARG A 93 17.18 30.36 3.35
CA ARG A 93 16.01 29.78 4.03
C ARG A 93 15.55 28.49 3.36
N ILE A 94 15.44 28.48 2.02
CA ILE A 94 15.05 27.30 1.24
C ILE A 94 16.10 26.21 1.37
N LEU A 95 17.38 26.54 1.18
CA LEU A 95 18.49 25.58 1.26
C LEU A 95 18.55 24.90 2.64
N ASN A 96 18.43 25.67 3.72
CA ASN A 96 18.43 25.12 5.08
C ASN A 96 17.23 24.23 5.36
N HIS A 97 16.06 24.55 4.80
CA HIS A 97 14.86 23.73 4.97
C HIS A 97 15.02 22.38 4.27
N ILE A 98 15.42 22.38 3.00
CA ILE A 98 15.66 21.16 2.21
C ILE A 98 16.67 20.26 2.90
N GLN A 99 17.80 20.81 3.38
CA GLN A 99 18.80 20.01 4.09
C GLN A 99 18.25 19.35 5.36
N ARG A 100 17.37 20.03 6.11
CA ARG A 100 16.75 19.47 7.32
C ARG A 100 15.74 18.39 6.98
N GLU A 101 14.88 18.61 5.99
CA GLU A 101 13.90 17.60 5.57
C GLU A 101 14.60 16.37 4.96
N HIS A 102 15.68 16.60 4.20
CA HIS A 102 16.52 15.53 3.68
C HIS A 102 17.16 14.70 4.79
N GLN A 103 17.73 15.36 5.81
CA GLN A 103 18.30 14.64 6.95
C GLN A 103 17.25 13.83 7.71
N ARG A 104 16.05 14.40 7.92
CA ARG A 104 14.94 13.67 8.54
C ARG A 104 14.53 12.46 7.71
N PHE A 105 14.49 12.62 6.39
CA PHE A 105 14.21 11.53 5.47
C PHE A 105 15.26 10.41 5.62
N LEU A 106 16.55 10.73 5.57
CA LEU A 106 17.63 9.77 5.81
C LEU A 106 17.50 9.06 7.17
N ASP A 107 17.14 9.79 8.22
CA ASP A 107 16.94 9.23 9.56
C ASP A 107 15.77 8.23 9.59
N VAL A 108 14.66 8.52 8.88
CA VAL A 108 13.50 7.62 8.74
C VAL A 108 13.88 6.36 7.97
N MET A 109 14.58 6.53 6.84
CA MET A 109 15.08 5.43 6.00
C MET A 109 15.97 4.48 6.79
N THR A 110 16.97 5.04 7.48
CA THR A 110 17.97 4.28 8.24
C THR A 110 17.36 3.48 9.39
N LYS A 111 16.23 3.95 9.93
CA LYS A 111 15.52 3.29 11.03
C LYS A 111 14.41 2.36 10.56
N GLU A 112 14.24 2.19 9.25
CA GLU A 112 13.15 1.39 8.66
C GLU A 112 11.75 1.83 9.12
N LEU A 113 11.60 3.12 9.40
CA LEU A 113 10.33 3.69 9.88
C LEU A 113 9.46 4.16 8.72
N LEU A 114 8.15 4.18 8.94
CA LEU A 114 7.20 4.87 8.06
C LEU A 114 7.01 6.31 8.52
N ALA A 115 6.82 7.22 7.56
CA ALA A 115 6.56 8.64 7.81
C ALA A 115 5.48 9.16 6.85
N PRO A 116 4.77 10.26 7.20
CA PRO A 116 3.79 10.87 6.31
C PRO A 116 4.41 11.26 4.96
N LEU A 117 3.75 10.94 3.84
CA LEU A 117 4.27 11.25 2.51
C LEU A 117 4.30 12.75 2.21
N TYR A 118 3.18 13.43 2.45
CA TYR A 118 2.91 14.76 1.92
C TYR A 118 3.37 15.92 2.81
N GLU A 119 3.29 15.77 4.13
CA GLU A 119 3.55 16.85 5.09
C GLU A 119 4.89 17.60 4.84
N PRO A 120 6.03 16.93 4.54
CA PRO A 120 7.28 17.64 4.26
C PRO A 120 7.28 18.36 2.92
N LEU A 121 6.58 17.80 1.93
CA LEU A 121 6.48 18.38 0.60
C LEU A 121 5.56 19.61 0.58
N GLU A 122 4.44 19.55 1.31
CA GLU A 122 3.53 20.69 1.51
C GLU A 122 4.24 21.86 2.20
N ARG A 123 5.07 21.56 3.22
CA ARG A 123 5.90 22.58 3.89
C ARG A 123 6.89 23.22 2.92
N LEU A 124 7.52 22.43 2.06
CA LEU A 124 8.44 22.95 1.05
C LEU A 124 7.72 23.81 0.02
N ALA A 125 6.59 23.35 -0.51
CA ALA A 125 5.74 24.09 -1.45
C ALA A 125 5.31 25.45 -0.87
N SER A 126 4.80 25.45 0.37
CA SER A 126 4.42 26.68 1.08
C SER A 126 5.60 27.63 1.30
N LEU A 127 6.80 27.11 1.56
CA LEU A 127 8.00 27.93 1.77
C LEU A 127 8.57 28.55 0.50
N ALA A 128 8.33 27.90 -0.64
CA ALA A 128 8.90 28.29 -1.92
C ALA A 128 7.88 28.84 -2.91
N ASP A 129 6.60 28.91 -2.53
CA ASP A 129 5.50 29.47 -3.33
C ASP A 129 5.40 28.81 -4.71
N PHE A 130 5.49 27.48 -4.74
CA PHE A 130 5.23 26.69 -5.95
C PHE A 130 4.03 25.75 -5.73
N ASP A 131 3.35 25.43 -6.83
CA ASP A 131 2.14 24.62 -6.80
C ASP A 131 2.48 23.13 -6.61
N PHE A 132 1.95 22.56 -5.54
CA PHE A 132 2.13 21.15 -5.24
C PHE A 132 1.31 20.24 -6.17
N GLU A 133 0.21 20.76 -6.74
CA GLU A 133 -0.66 20.02 -7.68
C GLU A 133 0.03 19.73 -9.03
N GLU A 134 1.11 20.47 -9.37
CA GLU A 134 1.91 20.22 -10.56
C GLU A 134 2.79 18.96 -10.47
N LEU A 135 2.97 18.41 -9.26
CA LEU A 135 3.59 17.12 -9.09
C LEU A 135 2.59 16.06 -9.56
N GLN A 136 2.99 15.19 -10.48
CA GLN A 136 2.21 14.02 -10.91
C GLN A 136 2.09 12.96 -9.79
N ALA A 137 1.89 13.39 -8.53
CA ALA A 137 1.94 12.59 -7.32
C ALA A 137 0.96 11.42 -7.38
N ILE A 138 -0.20 11.62 -8.00
CA ILE A 138 -1.22 10.58 -8.20
C ILE A 138 -0.67 9.42 -9.03
N GLU A 139 0.04 9.71 -10.14
CA GLU A 139 0.62 8.68 -10.99
C GLU A 139 1.75 7.94 -10.28
N VAL A 140 2.55 8.65 -9.50
CA VAL A 140 3.63 8.08 -8.70
C VAL A 140 3.05 7.16 -7.62
N ILE A 141 2.06 7.61 -6.83
CA ILE A 141 1.36 6.77 -5.85
C ILE A 141 0.77 5.54 -6.53
N ARG A 142 0.03 5.72 -7.62
CA ARG A 142 -0.58 4.61 -8.37
C ARG A 142 0.45 3.56 -8.75
N ARG A 143 1.62 3.99 -9.24
CA ARG A 143 2.71 3.09 -9.64
C ARG A 143 3.29 2.30 -8.47
N PHE A 144 3.45 2.92 -7.30
CA PHE A 144 4.09 2.28 -6.14
C PHE A 144 3.12 1.50 -5.24
N SER A 145 1.83 1.86 -5.22
CA SER A 145 0.81 1.17 -4.42
C SER A 145 0.34 -0.15 -5.03
N TYR A 146 0.54 -0.38 -6.33
CA TYR A 146 0.10 -1.59 -7.02
C TYR A 146 0.68 -2.88 -6.42
N LYS A 147 1.99 -2.89 -6.11
CA LYS A 147 2.67 -4.07 -5.54
C LYS A 147 2.18 -4.42 -4.13
N PRO A 148 2.08 -3.48 -3.17
CA PRO A 148 1.44 -3.72 -1.87
C PRO A 148 0.02 -4.28 -2.00
N ILE A 149 -0.78 -3.75 -2.92
CA ILE A 149 -2.15 -4.24 -3.17
C ILE A 149 -2.15 -5.69 -3.67
N GLU A 150 -1.28 -6.04 -4.64
CA GLU A 150 -1.15 -7.43 -5.10
C GLU A 150 -0.75 -8.40 -3.98
N ILE A 151 0.08 -7.97 -3.02
CA ILE A 151 0.43 -8.79 -1.86
C ILE A 151 -0.83 -9.05 -1.01
N ILE A 152 -1.62 -8.01 -0.74
CA ILE A 152 -2.88 -8.13 0.02
C ILE A 152 -3.81 -9.13 -0.66
N ASP A 153 -3.97 -9.04 -1.99
CA ASP A 153 -4.81 -9.98 -2.74
C ASP A 153 -4.32 -11.43 -2.61
N GLN A 154 -3.01 -11.66 -2.59
CA GLN A 154 -2.44 -12.99 -2.40
C GLN A 154 -2.76 -13.53 -0.99
N PHE A 155 -2.73 -12.68 0.04
CA PHE A 155 -3.15 -13.06 1.39
C PHE A 155 -4.66 -13.28 1.50
N ASP A 156 -5.50 -12.44 0.90
CA ASP A 156 -6.95 -12.63 0.83
C ASP A 156 -7.30 -13.95 0.14
N TYR A 157 -6.69 -14.23 -1.02
CA TYR A 157 -6.88 -15.49 -1.75
C TYR A 157 -6.47 -16.71 -0.92
N PHE A 158 -5.34 -16.63 -0.23
CA PHE A 158 -4.87 -17.69 0.65
C PHE A 158 -5.85 -17.90 1.83
N SER A 159 -6.34 -16.82 2.43
CA SER A 159 -7.34 -16.85 3.50
C SER A 159 -8.66 -17.49 3.09
N GLU A 160 -9.20 -17.07 1.94
CA GLU A 160 -10.41 -17.63 1.36
C GLU A 160 -10.25 -19.13 1.09
N SER A 161 -9.11 -19.53 0.52
CA SER A 161 -8.79 -20.93 0.24
C SER A 161 -8.74 -21.78 1.53
N LEU A 162 -8.23 -21.22 2.62
CA LEU A 162 -8.18 -21.87 3.92
C LEU A 162 -9.55 -21.94 4.61
N SER A 163 -10.43 -20.96 4.40
CA SER A 163 -11.76 -20.92 5.03
C SER A 163 -12.64 -22.13 4.66
N GLY A 164 -12.40 -22.74 3.50
CA GLY A 164 -13.07 -23.97 3.05
C GLY A 164 -12.55 -25.27 3.68
N THR A 165 -11.61 -25.19 4.61
CA THR A 165 -10.94 -26.34 5.22
C THR A 165 -11.23 -26.49 6.72
N SER A 166 -10.83 -27.62 7.32
CA SER A 166 -10.93 -27.84 8.77
C SER A 166 -9.84 -27.13 9.58
N ILE A 167 -9.40 -25.94 9.15
CA ILE A 167 -8.38 -25.16 9.84
C ILE A 167 -8.88 -24.65 11.20
N LYS A 168 -7.96 -24.46 12.15
CA LYS A 168 -8.29 -23.87 13.45
C LYS A 168 -8.69 -22.40 13.29
N ALA A 169 -9.78 -22.00 13.94
CA ALA A 169 -10.28 -20.63 13.91
C ALA A 169 -9.23 -19.58 14.33
N ALA A 170 -8.34 -19.93 15.27
CA ALA A 170 -7.25 -19.05 15.69
C ALA A 170 -6.27 -18.72 14.55
N THR A 171 -6.00 -19.68 13.64
CA THR A 171 -5.11 -19.46 12.49
C THR A 171 -5.76 -18.52 11.48
N LEU A 172 -7.06 -18.71 11.22
CA LEU A 172 -7.81 -17.81 10.35
C LEU A 172 -7.87 -16.39 10.92
N ALA A 173 -8.11 -16.24 12.23
CA ALA A 173 -8.14 -14.94 12.88
C ALA A 173 -6.80 -14.19 12.80
N GLN A 174 -5.67 -14.89 12.93
CA GLN A 174 -4.35 -14.28 12.76
C GLN A 174 -4.10 -13.81 11.32
N LEU A 175 -4.52 -14.60 10.33
CA LEU A 175 -4.42 -14.22 8.92
C LEU A 175 -5.29 -13.01 8.60
N THR A 176 -6.52 -12.96 9.12
CA THR A 176 -7.40 -11.79 8.98
C THR A 176 -6.80 -10.54 9.64
N LEU A 177 -6.21 -10.68 10.83
CA LEU A 177 -5.56 -9.56 11.52
C LEU A 177 -4.38 -9.03 10.70
N LEU A 178 -3.55 -9.92 10.13
CA LEU A 178 -2.46 -9.53 9.25
C LEU A 178 -2.97 -8.74 8.04
N ILE A 179 -3.99 -9.25 7.35
CA ILE A 179 -4.57 -8.57 6.17
C ILE A 179 -5.06 -7.17 6.55
N ALA A 180 -5.76 -7.03 7.67
CA ALA A 180 -6.23 -5.73 8.16
C ALA A 180 -5.07 -4.77 8.46
N GLN A 181 -4.00 -5.27 9.08
CA GLN A 181 -2.79 -4.49 9.36
C GLN A 181 -2.09 -4.05 8.07
N LEU A 182 -1.97 -4.94 7.08
CA LEU A 182 -1.41 -4.61 5.76
C LEU A 182 -2.25 -3.52 5.07
N ILE A 183 -3.58 -3.62 5.10
CA ILE A 183 -4.46 -2.59 4.54
C ILE A 183 -4.27 -1.25 5.27
N GLU A 184 -4.14 -1.26 6.60
CA GLU A 184 -3.88 -0.04 7.37
C GLU A 184 -2.54 0.60 6.98
N GLN A 185 -1.51 -0.20 6.67
CA GLN A 185 -0.24 0.33 6.19
C GLN A 185 -0.36 1.08 4.84
N LEU A 186 -1.38 0.81 4.02
CA LEU A 186 -1.63 1.58 2.79
C LEU A 186 -1.99 3.05 3.07
N ALA A 187 -2.45 3.38 4.28
CA ALA A 187 -2.70 4.76 4.67
C ALA A 187 -1.42 5.61 4.65
N HIS A 188 -0.24 5.00 4.82
CA HIS A 188 1.03 5.70 4.63
C HIS A 188 1.27 6.12 3.18
N PHE A 189 0.60 5.48 2.22
CA PHE A 189 0.56 5.82 0.81
C PHE A 189 -0.57 6.81 0.46
N ASN A 190 -1.32 7.25 1.48
CA ASN A 190 -2.62 7.90 1.32
C ASN A 190 -3.63 7.08 0.49
N VAL A 191 -3.46 5.76 0.47
CA VAL A 191 -4.35 4.81 -0.20
C VAL A 191 -5.24 4.14 0.82
N TYR A 192 -6.53 4.08 0.54
CA TYR A 192 -7.55 3.56 1.45
C TYR A 192 -8.47 2.58 0.75
N GLU A 193 -8.96 1.60 1.51
CA GLU A 193 -9.93 0.62 1.01
C GLU A 193 -11.30 1.27 0.77
N LEU A 194 -11.94 0.89 -0.34
CA LEU A 194 -13.34 1.20 -0.61
C LEU A 194 -14.24 0.36 0.29
N ASP A 195 -14.94 1.02 1.20
CA ASP A 195 -15.95 0.38 2.05
C ASP A 195 -17.23 0.12 1.23
N VAL A 196 -17.38 -1.10 0.74
CA VAL A 196 -18.46 -1.48 -0.21
C VAL A 196 -19.39 -2.57 0.33
N LEU A 197 -19.00 -3.30 1.38
CA LEU A 197 -19.79 -4.42 1.91
C LEU A 197 -21.12 -3.89 2.46
N HIS A 198 -22.21 -4.59 2.15
CA HIS A 198 -23.58 -4.20 2.52
C HIS A 198 -24.06 -2.84 1.98
N LYS A 199 -23.35 -2.23 1.02
CA LYS A 199 -23.81 -1.03 0.31
C LYS A 199 -24.50 -1.39 -0.99
N GLU A 200 -25.34 -0.48 -1.48
CA GLU A 200 -25.95 -0.58 -2.80
C GLU A 200 -24.86 -0.45 -3.89
N LEU A 201 -25.00 -1.22 -4.97
CA LEU A 201 -24.07 -1.16 -6.09
C LEU A 201 -24.15 0.20 -6.80
N ASP A 202 -23.06 0.98 -6.78
CA ASP A 202 -23.03 2.34 -7.35
C ASP A 202 -22.54 2.41 -8.80
N GLY A 203 -21.94 1.34 -9.34
CA GLY A 203 -21.43 1.27 -10.71
C GLY A 203 -20.27 2.24 -11.03
N GLU A 204 -19.82 3.03 -10.06
CA GLU A 204 -18.75 4.01 -10.18
C GLU A 204 -17.45 3.48 -9.56
N TYR A 205 -17.57 2.80 -8.42
CA TYR A 205 -16.43 2.28 -7.67
C TYR A 205 -16.50 0.77 -7.47
N MET A 206 -17.60 0.16 -7.94
CA MET A 206 -17.93 -1.25 -7.75
C MET A 206 -18.24 -1.93 -9.08
N VAL A 207 -17.59 -3.07 -9.33
CA VAL A 207 -17.87 -3.95 -10.46
C VAL A 207 -18.56 -5.21 -9.94
N SER A 208 -19.84 -5.37 -10.26
CA SER A 208 -20.57 -6.60 -9.96
C SER A 208 -20.09 -7.74 -10.86
N ILE A 209 -19.51 -8.78 -10.28
CA ILE A 209 -19.05 -9.98 -11.00
C ILE A 209 -20.07 -11.13 -10.95
N GLY A 210 -21.18 -10.95 -10.23
CA GLY A 210 -22.24 -11.94 -10.13
C GLY A 210 -23.29 -11.54 -9.10
N ALA A 211 -24.36 -12.33 -9.04
CA ALA A 211 -25.41 -12.16 -8.06
C ALA A 211 -25.74 -13.49 -7.37
N MET A 212 -26.14 -13.40 -6.11
CA MET A 212 -26.56 -14.54 -5.29
C MET A 212 -28.05 -14.43 -4.96
N PRO A 213 -28.82 -15.52 -4.97
CA PRO A 213 -30.21 -15.49 -4.55
C PRO A 213 -30.33 -15.07 -3.08
N CYS A 214 -31.37 -14.29 -2.73
CA CYS A 214 -31.66 -13.89 -1.35
C CYS A 214 -31.65 -15.05 -0.34
N SER A 215 -31.96 -16.27 -0.76
CA SER A 215 -31.95 -17.46 0.10
C SER A 215 -30.57 -17.81 0.67
N LEU A 216 -29.49 -17.40 0.01
CA LEU A 216 -28.11 -17.67 0.46
C LEU A 216 -27.49 -16.49 1.22
N ALA A 217 -28.13 -15.32 1.18
CA ALA A 217 -27.72 -14.12 1.91
C ALA A 217 -28.98 -13.40 2.48
N PRO A 218 -29.71 -14.05 3.42
CA PRO A 218 -31.01 -13.56 3.87
C PRO A 218 -30.94 -12.23 4.65
N ASP A 219 -29.78 -11.93 5.22
CA ASP A 219 -29.55 -10.74 6.04
C ASP A 219 -29.08 -9.52 5.22
N VAL A 220 -28.92 -9.65 3.90
CA VAL A 220 -28.44 -8.58 3.03
C VAL A 220 -29.56 -8.11 2.10
N ALA A 221 -29.75 -6.79 2.00
CA ALA A 221 -30.78 -6.20 1.16
C ALA A 221 -30.55 -6.49 -0.33
N ARG A 222 -31.64 -6.53 -1.11
CA ARG A 222 -31.58 -6.74 -2.56
C ARG A 222 -30.74 -5.65 -3.23
N HIS A 223 -29.97 -6.01 -4.25
CA HIS A 223 -29.01 -5.16 -4.96
C HIS A 223 -27.85 -4.62 -4.11
N HIS A 224 -27.75 -5.03 -2.84
CA HIS A 224 -26.61 -4.68 -2.00
C HIS A 224 -25.53 -5.75 -2.10
N VAL A 225 -24.29 -5.32 -1.86
CA VAL A 225 -23.11 -6.17 -1.86
C VAL A 225 -23.17 -7.15 -0.68
N CYS A 226 -23.13 -8.45 -0.98
CA CYS A 226 -23.06 -9.51 0.01
C CYS A 226 -21.66 -10.11 0.17
N LYS A 227 -20.78 -9.93 -0.82
CA LYS A 227 -19.41 -10.44 -0.79
C LYS A 227 -18.48 -9.57 -1.64
N VAL A 228 -17.27 -9.34 -1.14
CA VAL A 228 -16.17 -8.70 -1.87
C VAL A 228 -15.19 -9.79 -2.30
N PHE A 229 -14.89 -9.87 -3.60
CA PHE A 229 -13.93 -10.83 -4.17
C PHE A 229 -12.57 -10.22 -4.40
N GLU A 230 -12.54 -8.93 -4.76
CA GLU A 230 -11.32 -8.15 -4.88
C GLU A 230 -11.60 -6.78 -4.27
N ARG A 231 -10.75 -6.38 -3.32
CA ARG A 231 -10.90 -5.10 -2.61
C ARG A 231 -10.65 -3.94 -3.56
N GLY A 232 -11.49 -2.91 -3.46
CA GLY A 232 -11.28 -1.66 -4.14
C GLY A 232 -10.41 -0.71 -3.30
N PHE A 233 -9.69 0.18 -3.95
CA PHE A 233 -8.82 1.17 -3.30
C PHE A 233 -8.93 2.54 -3.98
N TYR A 234 -8.81 3.60 -3.19
CA TYR A 234 -8.82 4.99 -3.67
C TYR A 234 -7.71 5.81 -3.00
N ILE A 235 -7.34 6.93 -3.62
CA ILE A 235 -6.39 7.91 -3.09
C ILE A 235 -7.19 8.99 -2.37
N LYS A 236 -6.96 9.19 -1.08
CA LYS A 236 -7.85 10.03 -0.25
C LYS A 236 -7.80 11.52 -0.55
N GLU A 237 -6.68 12.06 -1.04
CA GLU A 237 -6.62 13.50 -1.38
C GLU A 237 -7.54 13.83 -2.56
N THR A 238 -7.56 12.98 -3.59
CA THR A 238 -8.28 13.25 -4.84
C THR A 238 -9.62 12.53 -4.95
N ASN A 239 -9.85 11.53 -4.09
CA ASN A 239 -10.89 10.51 -4.25
C ASN A 239 -10.77 9.71 -5.55
N ASP A 240 -9.60 9.74 -6.21
CA ASP A 240 -9.40 8.95 -7.43
C ASP A 240 -9.37 7.47 -7.08
N VAL A 241 -10.14 6.70 -7.85
CA VAL A 241 -10.12 5.24 -7.74
C VAL A 241 -8.83 4.71 -8.34
N LEU A 242 -8.07 4.06 -7.46
CA LEU A 242 -6.88 3.33 -7.82
C LEU A 242 -7.26 1.99 -8.45
N ARG A 243 -8.24 1.31 -7.84
CA ARG A 243 -8.81 0.05 -8.30
C ARG A 243 -10.26 -0.08 -7.82
N GLU A 244 -11.16 -0.45 -8.73
CA GLU A 244 -12.57 -0.73 -8.38
C GLU A 244 -12.70 -2.02 -7.56
N ALA A 245 -13.70 -2.10 -6.70
CA ALA A 245 -13.98 -3.32 -5.95
C ALA A 245 -14.75 -4.32 -6.82
N LYS A 246 -14.32 -5.58 -6.87
CA LYS A 246 -15.11 -6.66 -7.50
C LYS A 246 -16.00 -7.32 -6.47
N VAL A 247 -17.32 -7.27 -6.69
CA VAL A 247 -18.32 -7.62 -5.69
C VAL A 247 -19.38 -8.57 -6.24
N MET A 248 -20.05 -9.29 -5.34
CA MET A 248 -21.31 -9.96 -5.62
C MET A 248 -22.45 -9.27 -4.88
N THR A 249 -23.58 -9.15 -5.57
CA THR A 249 -24.81 -8.54 -5.04
C THR A 249 -25.89 -9.58 -4.78
N VAL A 250 -26.92 -9.21 -4.01
CA VAL A 250 -28.10 -10.05 -3.81
C VAL A 250 -29.16 -9.75 -4.89
N MET A 251 -29.78 -10.78 -5.46
CA MET A 251 -30.87 -10.65 -6.45
C MET A 251 -32.17 -11.34 -6.03
#